data_AF-A0A5C6M8G7-F1
#
_entry.id   AF-A0A5C6M8G7-F1
#
_cell.length_a   1.000
_cell.length_b   1.000
_cell.length_c   1.000
_cell.angle_alpha   90.00
_cell.angle_beta   90.00
_cell.angle_gamma   90.00
#
_symmetry.space_group_name_H-M   'P 1'
#
loop_
_entity.id
_entity.type
_entity.pdbx_description
1 polymer ?
#
loop_
_entity_poly.entity_id
_entity_poly.type
_entity_poly.pdbx_seq_one_letter_code
_entity_poly.pdbx_strand_id
1 'polypeptide(L)'
;MGRLFKYLFFSTLLGLAVAFGALMRLKQWSTTSFQVKGEVILDFAPGTTLGHLSRSLDEKGVVDGGTLFQAYIRIAGSYRHFQAGHYRFTGTMTPVEVAETFIRGDVYSPLVAQIAVPEGFTIKQVIDRLVANGIGTNRELMRLAKNRKFLESLNVPGPSLEGFLYPATYDYRELPTGEQVLTEMVKTFWRQLPKNY
;
A
#
# COMPACT_ATOMS: atom_id res chain seq x y z
N MET A 1 49.38 22.99 34.96
CA MET A 1 48.32 22.83 33.94
C MET A 1 48.16 21.39 33.38
N GLY A 2 49.18 20.52 33.40
CA GLY A 2 49.10 19.23 32.68
C GLY A 2 48.20 18.12 33.24
N ARG A 3 47.88 18.08 34.55
CA ARG A 3 47.04 17.01 35.13
C ARG A 3 45.55 17.22 34.83
N LEU A 4 45.06 18.44 34.96
CA LEU A 4 43.67 18.79 34.66
C LEU A 4 43.33 18.56 33.18
N PHE A 5 44.24 18.93 32.28
CA PHE A 5 44.10 18.71 30.84
C PHE A 5 44.01 17.21 30.49
N LYS A 6 44.80 16.35 31.15
CA LYS A 6 44.72 14.89 30.97
C LYS A 6 43.35 14.35 31.38
N TYR A 7 42.82 14.75 32.55
CA TYR A 7 41.50 14.28 32.98
C TYR A 7 40.38 14.74 32.04
N LEU A 8 40.42 15.98 31.57
CA LEU A 8 39.47 16.48 30.56
C LEU A 8 39.57 15.65 29.28
N PHE A 9 40.77 15.43 28.74
CA PHE A 9 40.98 14.61 27.55
C PHE A 9 40.46 13.17 27.70
N PHE A 10 40.80 12.49 28.80
CA PHE A 10 40.31 11.13 29.07
C PHE A 10 38.80 11.07 29.25
N SER A 11 38.20 12.07 29.90
CA SER A 11 36.73 12.14 30.07
C SER A 11 36.01 12.34 28.74
N THR A 12 36.56 13.18 27.85
CA THR A 12 36.00 13.38 26.50
C THR A 12 36.16 12.12 25.63
N LEU A 13 37.31 11.46 25.71
CA LEU A 13 37.59 10.23 24.97
C LEU A 13 36.63 9.11 25.42
N LEU A 14 36.39 8.99 26.73
CA LEU A 14 35.44 8.04 27.29
C LEU A 14 34.01 8.33 26.81
N GLY A 15 33.60 9.60 26.81
CA GLY A 15 32.28 10.00 26.30
C GLY A 15 32.09 9.63 24.82
N LEU A 16 33.10 9.88 23.97
CA LEU A 16 33.07 9.50 22.56
C LEU A 16 33.03 7.97 22.36
N ALA A 17 33.80 7.22 23.14
CA ALA A 17 33.80 5.76 23.08
C ALA A 17 32.43 5.17 23.46
N VAL A 18 31.79 5.71 24.51
CA VAL A 18 30.42 5.32 24.92
C VAL A 18 29.41 5.65 23.82
N ALA A 19 29.46 6.86 23.26
CA ALA A 19 28.58 7.27 22.17
C ALA A 19 28.75 6.39 20.93
N PHE A 20 29.99 6.09 20.56
CA PHE A 20 30.30 5.19 19.45
C PHE A 20 29.77 3.77 19.69
N GLY A 21 29.96 3.24 20.90
CA GLY A 21 29.40 1.94 21.30
C GLY A 21 27.88 1.90 21.22
N ALA A 22 27.20 2.96 21.65
CA ALA A 22 25.75 3.09 21.55
C ALA A 22 25.28 3.13 20.08
N LEU A 23 25.96 3.90 19.22
CA LEU A 23 25.65 3.95 17.79
C LEU A 23 25.87 2.59 17.10
N MET A 24 26.94 1.88 17.46
CA MET A 24 27.21 0.54 16.93
C MET A 24 26.15 -0.47 17.36
N ARG A 25 25.71 -0.43 18.63
CA ARG A 25 24.60 -1.27 19.12
C ARG A 25 23.29 -0.97 18.41
N LEU A 26 22.96 0.32 18.22
CA LEU A 26 21.76 0.73 17.50
C LEU A 26 21.79 0.28 16.04
N LYS A 27 22.94 0.43 15.37
CA LYS A 27 23.14 -0.06 14.01
C LYS A 27 22.95 -1.59 13.94
N GLN A 28 23.58 -2.34 14.84
CA GLN A 28 23.45 -3.79 14.90
C GLN A 28 21.99 -4.21 15.10
N TRP A 29 21.30 -3.60 16.06
CA TRP A 29 19.87 -3.83 16.33
C TRP A 29 19.02 -3.53 15.08
N SER A 30 19.28 -2.43 14.37
CA SER A 30 18.51 -2.04 13.18
C SER A 30 18.59 -3.04 12.02
N THR A 31 19.62 -3.88 12.02
CA THR A 31 19.84 -4.95 11.03
C THR A 31 19.55 -6.35 11.57
N THR A 32 19.19 -6.46 12.86
CA THR A 32 18.84 -7.74 13.46
C THR A 32 17.40 -8.08 13.10
N SER A 33 17.22 -9.23 12.45
CA SER A 33 15.90 -9.71 12.08
C SER A 33 15.13 -10.21 13.31
N PHE A 34 13.83 -9.95 13.32
CA PHE A 34 12.89 -10.50 14.28
C PHE A 34 11.68 -11.05 13.53
N GLN A 35 10.91 -11.89 14.21
CA GLN A 35 9.73 -12.54 13.63
C GLN A 35 8.47 -11.77 14.00
N VAL A 36 7.77 -11.18 13.02
CA VAL A 36 6.40 -10.69 13.20
C VAL A 36 5.47 -11.89 13.38
N LYS A 37 4.73 -11.91 14.48
CA LYS A 37 3.78 -13.00 14.79
C LYS A 37 2.51 -12.82 13.99
N GLY A 38 2.33 -13.67 12.98
CA GLY A 38 1.18 -13.61 12.09
C GLY A 38 1.22 -12.40 11.17
N GLU A 39 0.05 -11.92 10.80
CA GLU A 39 -0.12 -10.74 9.96
C GLU A 39 -0.56 -9.54 10.81
N VAL A 40 0.17 -8.44 10.71
CA VAL A 40 -0.16 -7.20 11.39
C VAL A 40 -0.48 -6.12 10.37
N ILE A 41 -1.69 -5.57 10.45
CA ILE A 41 -2.07 -4.37 9.71
C ILE A 41 -1.98 -3.17 10.67
N LEU A 42 -1.20 -2.17 10.25
CA LEU A 42 -1.02 -0.92 10.97
C LEU A 42 -1.55 0.23 10.12
N ASP A 43 -2.42 1.04 10.71
CA ASP A 43 -2.85 2.31 10.14
C ASP A 43 -1.90 3.42 10.60
N PHE A 44 -1.21 4.06 9.66
CA PHE A 44 -0.37 5.22 9.90
C PHE A 44 -1.06 6.46 9.34
N ALA A 45 -1.88 7.09 10.19
CA ALA A 45 -2.65 8.26 9.83
C ALA A 45 -1.78 9.53 9.67
N PRO A 46 -2.16 10.48 8.79
CA PRO A 46 -1.50 11.78 8.69
C PRO A 46 -1.42 12.50 10.05
N GLY A 47 -0.28 13.14 10.33
CA GLY A 47 -0.06 13.87 11.59
C GLY A 47 0.23 12.99 12.81
N THR A 48 0.23 11.66 12.68
CA THR A 48 0.76 10.75 13.71
C THR A 48 2.20 11.17 14.05
N THR A 49 2.61 11.07 15.32
CA THR A 49 3.97 11.41 15.73
C THR A 49 4.90 10.20 15.65
N LEU A 50 6.20 10.41 15.47
CA LEU A 50 7.19 9.33 15.48
C LEU A 50 7.14 8.52 16.78
N GLY A 51 6.88 9.15 17.92
CA GLY A 51 6.74 8.45 19.20
C GLY A 51 5.51 7.54 19.26
N HIS A 52 4.38 8.02 18.75
CA HIS A 52 3.18 7.20 18.67
C HIS A 52 3.37 6.02 17.71
N LEU A 53 3.88 6.27 16.50
CA LEU A 53 4.17 5.22 15.52
C LEU A 53 5.12 4.15 16.08
N SER A 54 6.23 4.57 16.70
CA SER A 54 7.23 3.65 17.24
C SER A 54 6.66 2.78 18.36
N ARG A 55 5.80 3.35 19.21
CA ARG A 55 5.10 2.60 20.26
C ARG A 55 4.11 1.60 19.66
N SER A 56 3.29 2.03 18.70
CA SER A 56 2.32 1.15 18.04
C SER A 56 2.98 -0.02 17.30
N LEU A 57 4.15 0.20 16.69
CA LEU A 57 4.93 -0.86 16.07
C LEU A 57 5.42 -1.89 17.09
N ASP A 58 5.90 -1.43 18.25
CA ASP A 58 6.40 -2.28 19.34
C ASP A 58 5.27 -3.09 19.99
N GLU A 59 4.17 -2.41 20.35
CA GLU A 59 2.97 -3.03 20.95
C GLU A 59 2.36 -4.11 20.05
N LYS A 60 2.43 -3.91 18.73
CA LYS A 60 1.95 -4.88 17.73
C LYS A 60 3.00 -5.92 17.34
N GLY A 61 4.21 -5.89 17.91
CA GLY A 61 5.29 -6.84 17.61
C GLY A 61 5.86 -6.71 16.20
N VAL A 62 5.74 -5.53 15.58
CA VAL A 62 6.32 -5.19 14.27
C VAL A 62 7.75 -4.70 14.41
N VAL A 63 8.20 -4.30 15.60
CA VAL A 63 9.62 -4.09 15.92
C VAL A 63 9.87 -4.58 17.33
N ASP A 64 11.11 -4.98 17.64
CA ASP A 64 11.53 -5.34 19.00
C ASP A 64 12.21 -4.14 19.67
N GLY A 65 11.43 -3.25 20.29
CA GLY A 65 11.90 -2.06 20.98
C GLY A 65 11.58 -0.74 20.27
N GLY A 66 10.41 -0.18 20.59
CA GLY A 66 9.91 1.07 20.00
C GLY A 66 10.83 2.26 20.28
N THR A 67 11.47 2.33 21.44
CA THR A 67 12.44 3.41 21.77
C THR A 67 13.67 3.36 20.87
N LEU A 68 14.16 2.15 20.54
CA LEU A 68 15.30 1.98 19.63
C LEU A 68 14.91 2.35 18.20
N PHE A 69 13.71 1.95 17.76
CA PHE A 69 13.16 2.37 16.46
C PHE A 69 13.08 3.90 16.38
N GLN A 70 12.51 4.52 17.40
CA GLN A 70 12.37 5.97 17.48
C GLN A 70 13.74 6.68 17.41
N ALA A 71 14.74 6.19 18.14
CA ALA A 71 16.09 6.74 18.13
C ALA A 71 16.76 6.56 16.76
N TYR A 72 16.65 5.38 16.17
CA TYR A 72 17.15 5.05 14.84
C TYR A 72 16.61 6.02 13.78
N ILE A 73 15.29 6.19 13.73
CA ILE A 73 14.64 7.09 12.77
C ILE A 73 15.04 8.56 13.00
N ARG A 74 15.20 9.01 14.24
CA ARG A 74 15.66 10.37 14.54
C ARG A 74 17.09 10.62 14.04
N ILE A 75 18.00 9.68 14.28
CA ILE A 75 19.40 9.79 13.84
C ILE A 75 19.47 9.76 12.32
N ALA A 76 18.69 8.89 11.67
CA ALA A 76 18.59 8.82 10.21
C ALA A 76 17.91 10.05 9.60
N GLY A 77 17.10 10.79 10.37
CA GLY A 77 16.32 11.93 9.88
C GLY A 77 15.27 11.54 8.84
N SER A 78 14.88 10.26 8.79
CA SER A 78 14.08 9.69 7.70
C SER A 78 12.57 9.90 7.86
N TYR A 79 12.10 10.27 9.07
CA TYR A 79 10.67 10.38 9.37
C TYR A 79 9.89 11.31 8.44
N ARG A 80 10.52 12.39 7.97
CA ARG A 80 9.90 13.34 7.03
C ARG A 80 9.54 12.74 5.66
N HIS A 81 10.08 11.57 5.33
CA HIS A 81 9.80 10.88 4.07
C HIS A 81 8.79 9.73 4.27
N PHE A 82 8.31 9.50 5.49
CA PHE A 82 7.32 8.46 5.76
C PHE A 82 5.98 8.89 5.16
N GLN A 83 5.37 7.99 4.40
CA GLN A 83 4.07 8.21 3.78
C GLN A 83 2.97 7.64 4.68
N ALA A 84 1.84 8.35 4.78
CA ALA A 84 0.68 7.86 5.52
C ALA A 84 -0.03 6.74 4.74
N GLY A 85 -0.61 5.78 5.45
CA GLY A 85 -1.35 4.68 4.84
C GLY A 85 -1.48 3.44 5.74
N HIS A 86 -2.16 2.42 5.21
CA HIS A 86 -2.22 1.11 5.82
C HIS A 86 -0.99 0.30 5.42
N TYR A 87 -0.33 -0.35 6.37
CA TYR A 87 0.85 -1.16 6.13
C TYR A 87 0.66 -2.56 6.69
N ARG A 88 1.11 -3.55 5.93
CA ARG A 88 1.07 -4.95 6.30
C ARG A 88 2.48 -5.43 6.62
N PHE A 89 2.65 -5.96 7.82
CA PHE A 89 3.89 -6.54 8.29
C PHE A 89 3.69 -8.02 8.59
N THR A 90 4.59 -8.87 8.12
CA THR A 90 4.51 -10.32 8.26
C THR A 90 5.88 -10.95 8.09
N GLY A 91 6.08 -12.12 8.70
CA GLY A 91 7.30 -12.91 8.52
C GLY A 91 8.50 -12.31 9.25
N THR A 92 9.69 -12.63 8.73
CA THR A 92 10.96 -12.15 9.28
C THR A 92 11.29 -10.79 8.69
N MET A 93 11.47 -9.78 9.54
CA MET A 93 11.80 -8.40 9.11
C MET A 93 12.86 -7.79 10.04
N THR A 94 13.57 -6.78 9.54
CA THR A 94 14.49 -5.94 10.29
C THR A 94 13.87 -4.56 10.54
N PRO A 95 14.30 -3.82 11.58
CA PRO A 95 13.83 -2.44 11.78
C PRO A 95 14.11 -1.51 10.58
N VAL A 96 15.18 -1.76 9.84
CA VAL A 96 15.48 -1.05 8.58
C VAL A 96 14.40 -1.31 7.55
N GLU A 97 14.03 -2.55 7.28
CA GLU A 97 12.98 -2.91 6.30
C GLU A 97 11.61 -2.34 6.69
N VAL A 98 11.29 -2.33 7.98
CA VAL A 98 10.08 -1.67 8.49
C VAL A 98 10.12 -0.17 8.18
N ALA A 99 11.23 0.52 8.42
CA ALA A 99 11.37 1.93 8.09
C ALA A 99 11.25 2.19 6.57
N GLU A 100 11.88 1.36 5.76
CA GLU A 100 11.83 1.47 4.30
C GLU A 100 10.42 1.28 3.74
N THR A 101 9.62 0.40 4.35
CA THR A 101 8.21 0.20 3.99
C THR A 101 7.43 1.52 4.03
N PHE A 102 7.65 2.33 5.08
CA PHE A 102 7.04 3.66 5.20
C PHE A 102 7.62 4.68 4.22
N ILE A 103 8.92 4.64 3.95
CA ILE A 103 9.60 5.57 3.04
C ILE A 103 9.16 5.36 1.59
N ARG A 104 9.14 4.10 1.14
CA ARG A 104 8.70 3.73 -0.21
C ARG A 104 7.20 3.97 -0.42
N GLY A 105 6.43 3.99 0.67
CA GLY A 105 4.98 4.09 0.57
C GLY A 105 4.38 2.78 0.09
N ASP A 106 4.90 1.64 0.55
CA ASP A 106 4.40 0.29 0.23
C ASP A 106 3.06 0.04 0.95
N VAL A 107 2.06 0.89 0.67
CA VAL A 107 0.75 0.88 1.29
C VAL A 107 0.03 -0.42 0.92
N TYR A 108 -0.36 -1.16 1.95
CA TYR A 108 -1.17 -2.35 1.83
C TYR A 108 -2.56 -1.99 1.31
N SER A 109 -2.84 -2.45 0.09
CA SER A 109 -4.11 -2.23 -0.59
C SER A 109 -4.55 -3.58 -1.19
N PRO A 110 -5.20 -4.43 -0.39
CA PRO A 110 -5.61 -5.76 -0.82
C PRO A 110 -6.63 -5.68 -1.94
N LEU A 111 -6.63 -6.69 -2.82
CA LEU A 111 -7.71 -6.85 -3.79
C LEU A 111 -9.00 -7.18 -3.06
N VAL A 112 -10.02 -6.36 -3.27
CA VAL A 112 -11.37 -6.57 -2.72
C VAL A 112 -12.30 -7.23 -3.73
N ALA A 113 -12.02 -7.10 -5.03
CA ALA A 113 -12.72 -7.82 -6.09
C ALA A 113 -11.77 -8.11 -7.27
N GLN A 114 -11.90 -9.30 -7.83
CA GLN A 114 -11.22 -9.70 -9.07
C GLN A 114 -12.26 -10.26 -10.04
N ILE A 115 -12.44 -9.57 -11.16
CA ILE A 115 -13.50 -9.87 -12.12
C ILE A 115 -12.86 -10.38 -13.40
N ALA A 116 -12.83 -11.71 -13.57
CA ALA A 116 -12.41 -12.32 -14.82
C ALA A 116 -13.55 -12.28 -15.85
N VAL A 117 -13.31 -11.75 -17.04
CA VAL A 117 -14.25 -11.78 -18.18
C VAL A 117 -13.58 -12.52 -19.34
N PRO A 118 -13.93 -13.80 -19.56
CA PRO A 118 -13.45 -14.57 -20.69
C PRO A 118 -13.92 -14.01 -22.04
N GLU A 119 -13.20 -14.35 -23.08
CA GLU A 119 -13.62 -14.09 -24.46
C GLU A 119 -14.97 -14.78 -24.76
N GLY A 120 -15.75 -14.14 -25.64
CA GLY A 120 -17.07 -14.64 -26.04
C GLY A 120 -18.18 -14.45 -25.00
N PHE A 121 -17.91 -13.80 -23.86
CA PHE A 121 -18.94 -13.47 -22.89
C PHE A 121 -19.93 -12.44 -23.45
N THR A 122 -21.22 -12.73 -23.30
CA THR A 122 -22.31 -11.79 -23.56
C THR A 122 -22.40 -10.74 -22.45
N ILE A 123 -23.03 -9.59 -22.72
CA ILE A 123 -23.22 -8.56 -21.67
C ILE A 123 -23.96 -9.12 -20.46
N LYS A 124 -24.93 -10.03 -20.68
CA LYS A 124 -25.68 -10.65 -19.60
C LYS A 124 -24.76 -11.47 -18.69
N GLN A 125 -23.86 -12.27 -19.26
CA GLN A 125 -22.91 -13.07 -18.48
C GLN A 125 -21.91 -12.19 -17.72
N VAL A 126 -21.48 -11.07 -18.31
CA VAL A 126 -20.65 -10.09 -17.60
C VAL A 126 -21.43 -9.51 -16.42
N ILE A 127 -22.65 -9.04 -16.63
CA ILE A 127 -23.50 -8.47 -15.58
C ILE A 127 -23.78 -9.48 -14.46
N ASP A 128 -24.12 -10.73 -14.80
CA ASP A 128 -24.34 -11.78 -13.80
C ASP A 128 -23.08 -12.01 -12.94
N ARG A 129 -21.89 -11.89 -13.54
CA ARG A 129 -20.61 -11.96 -12.81
C ARG A 129 -20.35 -10.75 -11.93
N LEU A 130 -20.70 -9.54 -12.37
CA LEU A 130 -20.61 -8.33 -11.53
C LEU A 130 -21.50 -8.47 -10.29
N VAL A 131 -22.75 -8.90 -10.47
CA VAL A 131 -23.70 -9.11 -9.38
C VAL A 131 -23.21 -10.19 -8.40
N ALA A 132 -22.63 -11.29 -8.91
CA ALA A 132 -22.05 -12.33 -8.06
C ALA A 132 -20.86 -11.85 -7.21
N ASN A 133 -20.19 -10.77 -7.63
CA ASN A 133 -19.12 -10.10 -6.87
C ASN A 133 -19.64 -8.93 -6.03
N GLY A 134 -20.96 -8.80 -5.86
CA GLY A 134 -21.58 -7.73 -5.05
C GLY A 134 -21.60 -6.36 -5.73
N ILE A 135 -21.34 -6.29 -7.05
CA ILE A 135 -21.26 -5.03 -7.78
C ILE A 135 -22.61 -4.76 -8.46
N GLY A 136 -23.39 -3.87 -7.85
CA GLY A 136 -24.70 -3.43 -8.35
C GLY A 136 -25.76 -4.54 -8.44
N THR A 137 -26.92 -4.20 -8.98
CA THR A 137 -27.98 -5.19 -9.26
C THR A 137 -28.11 -5.47 -10.75
N ASN A 138 -28.60 -6.67 -11.10
CA ASN A 138 -28.82 -7.06 -12.50
C ASN A 138 -29.70 -6.04 -13.24
N ARG A 139 -30.78 -5.56 -12.60
CA ARG A 139 -31.70 -4.58 -13.18
C ARG A 139 -31.01 -3.24 -13.48
N GLU A 140 -30.23 -2.73 -12.53
CA GLU A 140 -29.53 -1.45 -12.69
C GLU A 140 -28.49 -1.52 -13.79
N LEU A 141 -27.67 -2.57 -13.76
CA LEU A 141 -26.59 -2.78 -14.73
C LEU A 141 -27.13 -3.00 -16.14
N MET A 142 -28.19 -3.81 -16.29
CA MET A 142 -28.80 -4.06 -17.59
C MET A 142 -29.44 -2.79 -18.18
N ARG A 143 -30.02 -1.94 -17.32
CA ARG A 143 -30.52 -0.62 -17.72
C ARG A 143 -29.38 0.31 -18.14
N LEU A 144 -28.30 0.34 -17.36
CA LEU A 144 -27.13 1.18 -17.65
C LEU A 144 -26.44 0.77 -18.95
N ALA A 145 -26.27 -0.53 -19.17
CA ALA A 145 -25.64 -1.10 -20.37
C ALA A 145 -26.43 -0.84 -21.67
N LYS A 146 -27.66 -0.32 -21.58
CA LYS A 146 -28.52 0.11 -22.70
C LYS A 146 -28.86 1.60 -22.64
N ASN A 147 -28.31 2.33 -21.67
CA ASN A 147 -28.63 3.75 -21.47
C ASN A 147 -27.95 4.59 -22.56
N ARG A 148 -28.74 5.30 -23.36
CA ARG A 148 -28.23 6.04 -24.51
C ARG A 148 -27.15 7.08 -24.16
N LYS A 149 -27.37 7.86 -23.09
CA LYS A 149 -26.40 8.88 -22.64
C LYS A 149 -25.08 8.25 -22.19
N PHE A 150 -25.16 7.12 -21.48
CA PHE A 150 -23.98 6.38 -21.04
C PHE A 150 -23.19 5.82 -22.23
N LEU A 151 -23.86 5.18 -23.18
CA LEU A 151 -23.24 4.67 -24.41
C LEU A 151 -22.55 5.78 -25.21
N GLU A 152 -23.23 6.93 -25.37
CA GLU A 152 -22.67 8.11 -26.04
C GLU A 152 -21.44 8.65 -25.30
N SER A 153 -21.46 8.70 -23.97
CA SER A 153 -20.30 9.15 -23.18
C SER A 153 -19.05 8.26 -23.34
N LEU A 154 -19.24 7.02 -23.79
CA LEU A 154 -18.18 6.04 -24.02
C LEU A 154 -17.89 5.79 -25.50
N ASN A 155 -18.47 6.59 -26.41
CA ASN A 155 -18.35 6.46 -27.86
C ASN A 155 -18.77 5.07 -28.39
N VAL A 156 -19.77 4.42 -27.78
CA VAL A 156 -20.23 3.09 -28.22
C VAL A 156 -21.27 3.23 -29.35
N PRO A 157 -20.94 2.81 -30.59
CA PRO A 157 -21.91 2.79 -31.68
C PRO A 157 -22.83 1.58 -31.53
N GLY A 158 -24.00 1.77 -30.91
CA GLY A 158 -24.98 0.71 -30.80
C GLY A 158 -26.09 0.98 -29.78
N PRO A 159 -27.01 0.01 -29.63
CA PRO A 159 -28.09 0.07 -28.66
C PRO A 159 -27.66 -0.42 -27.25
N SER A 160 -26.48 -1.03 -27.11
CA SER A 160 -25.98 -1.58 -25.85
C SER A 160 -24.45 -1.69 -25.83
N LEU A 161 -23.91 -2.15 -24.69
CA LEU A 161 -22.50 -2.51 -24.50
C LEU A 161 -22.11 -3.89 -25.09
N GLU A 162 -23.00 -4.55 -25.85
CA GLU A 162 -22.70 -5.86 -26.43
C GLU A 162 -21.55 -5.77 -27.42
N GLY A 163 -20.52 -6.60 -27.22
CA GLY A 163 -19.29 -6.57 -28.01
C GLY A 163 -18.28 -5.49 -27.62
N PHE A 164 -18.58 -4.62 -26.65
CA PHE A 164 -17.69 -3.52 -26.22
C PHE A 164 -17.04 -3.74 -24.85
N LEU A 165 -17.41 -4.82 -24.14
CA LEU A 165 -16.79 -5.16 -22.85
C LEU A 165 -15.55 -6.01 -23.10
N TYR A 166 -14.36 -5.42 -22.93
CA TYR A 166 -13.11 -6.10 -23.26
C TYR A 166 -12.85 -7.32 -22.35
N PRO A 167 -12.47 -8.49 -22.91
CA PRO A 167 -12.17 -9.68 -22.14
C PRO A 167 -10.81 -9.54 -21.44
N ALA A 168 -10.85 -9.49 -20.11
CA ALA A 168 -9.68 -9.41 -19.26
C ALA A 168 -10.05 -9.76 -17.81
N THR A 169 -9.03 -9.85 -16.96
CA THR A 169 -9.23 -9.85 -15.50
C THR A 169 -9.05 -8.43 -14.98
N TYR A 170 -10.07 -7.92 -14.28
CA TYR A 170 -10.09 -6.58 -13.70
C TYR A 170 -9.94 -6.68 -12.17
N ASP A 171 -8.89 -6.03 -11.67
CA ASP A 171 -8.47 -6.08 -10.28
C ASP A 171 -8.83 -4.78 -9.56
N TYR A 172 -9.62 -4.87 -8.49
CA TYR A 172 -10.08 -3.72 -7.73
C TYR A 172 -9.61 -3.78 -6.29
N ARG A 173 -9.07 -2.65 -5.80
CA ARG A 173 -8.59 -2.44 -4.42
C ARG A 173 -9.61 -1.73 -3.53
N GLU A 174 -10.65 -1.18 -4.14
CA GLU A 174 -11.86 -0.65 -3.51
C GLU A 174 -13.07 -1.20 -4.26
N LEU A 175 -14.22 -1.39 -3.60
CA LEU A 175 -15.38 -1.98 -4.26
C LEU A 175 -15.92 -0.99 -5.30
N PRO A 176 -15.84 -1.29 -6.61
CA PRO A 176 -16.25 -0.34 -7.63
C PRO A 176 -17.77 -0.33 -7.78
N THR A 177 -18.30 0.78 -8.26
CA THR A 177 -19.67 0.83 -8.79
C THR A 177 -19.76 0.10 -10.12
N GLY A 178 -20.96 -0.39 -10.44
CA GLY A 178 -21.23 -1.00 -11.74
C GLY A 178 -20.86 -0.12 -12.94
N GLU A 179 -21.09 1.19 -12.82
CA GLU A 179 -20.74 2.17 -13.85
C GLU A 179 -19.24 2.28 -14.08
N GLN A 180 -18.45 2.30 -13.00
CA GLN A 180 -16.99 2.34 -13.09
C GLN A 180 -16.45 1.11 -13.80
N VAL A 181 -16.92 -0.09 -13.42
CA VAL A 181 -16.49 -1.35 -14.04
C VAL A 181 -16.82 -1.39 -15.53
N LEU A 182 -18.07 -1.08 -15.91
CA LEU A 182 -18.49 -1.07 -17.32
C LEU A 182 -17.73 -0.01 -18.13
N THR A 183 -17.50 1.17 -17.55
CA THR A 183 -16.70 2.23 -18.19
C THR A 183 -15.27 1.77 -18.45
N GLU A 184 -14.64 1.12 -17.48
CA GLU A 184 -13.26 0.62 -17.60
C GLU A 184 -13.15 -0.44 -18.70
N MET A 185 -14.08 -1.40 -18.72
CA MET A 185 -14.13 -2.44 -19.75
C MET A 185 -14.21 -1.86 -21.17
N VAL A 186 -15.05 -0.84 -21.38
CA VAL A 186 -15.20 -0.17 -22.68
C VAL A 186 -13.98 0.67 -23.03
N LYS A 187 -13.42 1.43 -22.07
CA LYS A 187 -12.17 2.17 -22.30
C LYS A 187 -11.01 1.24 -22.65
N THR A 188 -10.98 0.05 -22.05
CA THR A 188 -9.98 -0.97 -22.35
C THR A 188 -10.15 -1.52 -23.75
N PHE A 189 -11.39 -1.76 -24.18
CA PHE A 189 -11.70 -2.14 -25.57
C PHE A 189 -11.14 -1.14 -26.57
N TRP A 190 -11.40 0.16 -26.39
CA TRP A 190 -10.89 1.21 -27.27
C TRP A 190 -9.37 1.33 -27.27
N ARG A 191 -8.72 1.07 -26.13
CA ARG A 191 -7.25 1.11 -26.04
C ARG A 191 -6.57 -0.04 -26.77
N GLN A 192 -7.22 -1.20 -26.80
CA GLN A 192 -6.70 -2.44 -27.36
C GLN A 192 -7.07 -2.63 -28.85
N LEU A 193 -7.99 -1.82 -29.36
CA LEU A 193 -8.30 -1.77 -30.79
C LEU A 193 -7.06 -1.32 -31.58
N PRO A 194 -6.64 -2.07 -32.62
CA PRO A 194 -5.57 -1.66 -33.51
C PRO A 194 -5.87 -0.30 -34.15
N LYS A 195 -4.86 0.55 -34.33
CA LYS A 195 -4.97 1.92 -34.88
C LYS A 195 -5.51 2.00 -36.33
N ASN A 196 -5.85 0.87 -36.93
CA ASN A 196 -6.19 0.73 -38.35
C ASN A 196 -7.67 0.35 -38.55
N TYR A 197 -8.51 0.56 -37.54
CA TYR A 197 -9.95 0.30 -37.54
C TYR A 197 -10.73 1.60 -37.39
#